data_AF-A0A498JXS4-F1
#
_entry.id   AF-A0A498JXS4-F1
#
_cell.length_a   1.000
_cell.length_b   1.000
_cell.length_c   1.000
_cell.angle_alpha   90.00
_cell.angle_beta   90.00
_cell.angle_gamma   90.00
#
_symmetry.space_group_name_H-M   'P 1'
#
loop_
_entity.id
_entity.type
_entity.pdbx_description
1 polymer ?
#
loop_
_entity_poly.entity_id
_entity_poly.type
_entity_poly.pdbx_seq_one_letter_code
_entity_poly.pdbx_strand_id
1 'polypeptide(L)' 'MYNHILILNGANVKGNFCWALFDDFEWGIGLSQQVGLYYVDFDDNYKCYPKQSAKWFRDFNHNSASISKLT' A
#
# COMPACT_ATOMS: atom_id res chain seq x y z
N MET A 1 -8.85 -3.85 5.93
CA MET A 1 -10.04 -4.15 6.76
C MET A 1 -10.93 -5.22 6.13
N TYR A 2 -11.23 -5.16 4.82
CA TYR A 2 -12.09 -6.16 4.15
C TYR A 2 -11.52 -7.59 4.06
N ASN A 3 -10.20 -7.75 3.88
CA ASN A 3 -9.58 -9.08 3.78
C ASN A 3 -9.83 -9.94 5.02
N HIS A 4 -9.89 -9.34 6.21
CA HIS A 4 -10.15 -10.08 7.45
C HIS A 4 -11.56 -10.71 7.43
N ILE A 5 -12.55 -9.99 6.93
CA ILE A 5 -13.93 -10.49 6.82
C ILE A 5 -14.02 -11.61 5.77
N LEU A 6 -13.32 -11.47 4.64
CA LEU A 6 -13.29 -12.51 3.59
C LEU A 6 -12.63 -13.80 4.08
N ILE A 7 -11.52 -13.71 4.80
CA ILE A 7 -10.83 -14.87 5.40
C ILE A 7 -11.73 -15.54 6.45
N LEU A 8 -12.40 -14.76 7.31
CA LEU A 8 -13.35 -15.31 8.28
C LEU A 8 -14.52 -16.04 7.61
N ASN A 9 -14.93 -15.60 6.42
CA ASN A 9 -15.99 -16.22 5.64
C ASN A 9 -15.50 -17.38 4.75
N GLY A 10 -14.29 -17.88 4.97
CA GLY A 10 -13.76 -19.09 4.32
C GLY A 10 -13.11 -18.86 2.94
N ALA A 11 -12.93 -17.61 2.51
CA ALA A 11 -12.20 -17.33 1.27
C ALA A 11 -10.70 -17.61 1.44
N ASN A 12 -10.09 -18.32 0.49
CA ASN A 12 -8.66 -18.65 0.51
C ASN A 12 -7.80 -17.48 0.00
N VAL A 13 -7.70 -16.40 0.78
CA VAL A 13 -6.88 -15.22 0.46
C VAL A 13 -5.46 -15.42 0.97
N LYS A 14 -4.46 -15.33 0.07
CA LYS A 14 -3.05 -15.60 0.39
C LYS A 14 -2.18 -14.36 0.54
N GLY A 15 -2.70 -13.18 0.21
CA GLY A 15 -1.93 -11.94 0.24
C GLY A 15 -2.76 -10.73 -0.18
N ASN A 16 -2.16 -9.56 -0.03
CA ASN A 16 -2.74 -8.27 -0.40
C ASN A 16 -1.67 -7.36 -0.99
N PHE A 17 -2.04 -6.59 -2.01
CA PHE A 17 -1.18 -5.57 -2.61
C PHE A 17 -1.84 -4.20 -2.44
N CYS A 18 -1.05 -3.20 -2.06
CA CYS A 18 -1.52 -1.82 -2.04
C CYS A 18 -1.36 -1.23 -3.44
N TRP A 19 -2.45 -0.69 -4.00
CA TRP A 19 -2.38 0.19 -5.15
C TRP A 19 -2.19 1.62 -4.66
N ALA A 20 -1.14 2.35 -5.02
CA ALA A 20 0.06 1.92 -5.77
C ALA A 20 1.33 2.11 -4.92
N LEU A 21 2.48 1.65 -5.42
CA LEU A 21 3.75 1.90 -4.74
C LEU A 21 4.14 3.39 -4.84
N PHE A 22 4.05 3.96 -6.04
CA PHE A 22 4.37 5.37 -6.32
C PHE A 22 3.14 6.08 -6.85
N ASP A 23 3.12 7.41 -6.73
CA ASP A 23 2.18 8.22 -7.50
C ASP A 23 2.47 8.07 -8.99
N ASP A 24 1.40 7.89 -9.75
CA ASP A 24 1.44 7.64 -11.19
C ASP A 24 0.33 8.41 -11.91
N PHE A 25 0.21 8.17 -13.22
CA PHE A 25 -0.83 8.74 -14.05
C PHE A 25 -2.12 7.93 -13.91
N GLU A 26 -3.12 8.49 -13.24
CA GLU A 26 -4.38 7.80 -12.95
C GLU A 26 -5.40 8.02 -14.09
N TRP A 27 -5.16 7.35 -15.23
CA TRP A 27 -6.10 7.27 -16.36
C TRP A 27 -6.71 8.63 -16.74
N GLY A 28 -8.04 8.75 -16.76
CA GLY A 28 -8.75 9.97 -17.15
C GLY A 28 -8.55 11.17 -16.20
N ILE A 29 -7.96 10.95 -15.02
CA ILE A 29 -7.68 11.99 -14.01
C ILE A 29 -6.26 12.55 -14.16
N GLY A 30 -5.39 11.81 -14.86
CA GLY A 30 -3.99 12.16 -15.06
C GLY A 30 -3.20 12.25 -13.75
N LEU A 31 -2.24 13.18 -13.68
CA LEU A 31 -1.34 13.35 -12.51
C LEU A 31 -1.96 14.16 -11.36
N SER A 32 -3.21 14.59 -11.49
CA SER A 32 -3.87 15.39 -10.45
C SER A 32 -4.26 14.58 -9.21
N GLN A 33 -4.29 13.25 -9.33
CA GLN A 33 -4.58 12.33 -8.24
C GLN A 33 -3.33 11.53 -7.85
N GLN A 34 -3.01 11.54 -6.56
CA GLN A 34 -1.82 10.93 -5.99
C GLN A 34 -2.18 9.76 -5.07
N VAL A 35 -2.23 8.54 -5.62
CA VAL A 35 -2.71 7.33 -4.92
C VAL A 35 -1.60 6.45 -4.33
N GLY A 36 -0.35 6.72 -4.66
CA GLY A 36 0.80 5.92 -4.26
C GLY A 36 1.15 6.02 -2.78
N LEU A 37 1.84 4.99 -2.27
CA LEU A 37 2.50 5.02 -0.96
C LEU A 37 3.65 6.05 -0.92
N TYR A 38 4.28 6.31 -2.05
CA TYR A 38 5.34 7.30 -2.21
C TYR A 38 4.85 8.45 -3.08
N TYR A 39 5.04 9.67 -2.60
CA TYR A 39 4.88 10.88 -3.41
C TYR A 39 6.01 10.97 -4.42
N VAL A 40 5.68 11.27 -5.67
CA VAL A 40 6.65 11.50 -6.75
C VAL A 40 6.60 12.97 -7.13
N ASP A 41 7.72 13.65 -6.97
CA ASP A 41 7.88 15.03 -7.43
C ASP A 41 8.24 15.04 -8.93
N PHE A 42 7.23 15.22 -9.78
CA PHE A 42 7.40 15.24 -11.23
C PHE A 42 8.17 16.47 -11.73
N ASP A 43 8.27 17.52 -10.92
CA ASP A 43 8.96 18.76 -11.28
C ASP A 43 10.43 18.77 -10.80
N ASP A 44 10.75 18.01 -9.74
CA ASP A 44 12.10 17.86 -9.18
C ASP A 44 12.70 16.47 -9.46
N ASN A 45 12.91 16.18 -10.75
CA ASN A 45 13.63 14.99 -11.24
C ASN A 45 13.09 13.66 -10.64
N TYR A 46 11.78 13.54 -10.50
CA TYR A 46 11.08 12.33 -10.02
C TYR A 46 11.53 11.86 -8.64
N LYS A 47 11.93 12.79 -7.76
CA LYS A 47 12.28 12.45 -6.38
C LYS A 47 11.08 11.82 -5.66
N CYS A 48 11.35 10.74 -4.95
CA CYS A 48 10.33 9.94 -4.27
C CYS A 48 10.38 10.13 -2.76
N TYR A 49 9.23 10.43 -2.14
CA TYR A 49 9.12 10.70 -0.72
C TYR A 49 8.09 9.76 -0.07
N PRO A 50 8.45 8.99 0.97
CA PRO A 50 7.50 8.08 1.61
C PRO A 50 6.41 8.87 2.32
N LYS A 51 5.15 8.62 1.96
CA LYS A 51 3.99 9.17 2.67
C LYS A 51 3.81 8.47 4.01
N GLN A 52 2.91 9.00 4.85
CA GLN A 52 2.59 8.37 6.13
C GLN A 52 2.02 6.94 5.94
N SER A 53 1.30 6.70 4.84
CA SER A 53 0.81 5.38 4.44
C SER A 53 1.94 4.38 4.19
N ALA A 54 3.05 4.79 3.57
CA ALA A 54 4.22 3.91 3.37
C ALA A 54 4.81 3.44 4.71
N LYS A 55 4.93 4.37 5.68
CA LYS A 55 5.43 4.05 7.02
C LYS A 55 4.51 3.08 7.73
N TRP A 56 3.20 3.36 7.70
CA TRP A 56 2.19 2.47 8.27
C TRP A 56 2.20 1.08 7.62
N PHE A 57 2.28 1.01 6.29
CA PHE A 57 2.26 -0.26 5.54
C PHE A 57 3.48 -1.13 5.86
N ARG A 58 4.66 -0.50 6.00
CA ARG A 58 5.88 -1.18 6.49
C ARG A 58 5.66 -1.77 7.88
N ASP A 59 5.20 -0.96 8.82
CA ASP A 59 5.04 -1.37 10.22
C ASP A 59 3.97 -2.47 10.35
N PHE A 60 2.87 -2.36 9.59
CA PHE A 60 1.83 -3.38 9.49
C PHE A 60 2.39 -4.73 9.02
N ASN A 61 3.24 -4.74 7.99
CA ASN A 61 3.87 -5.95 7.47
C ASN A 61 4.88 -6.55 8.47
N HIS A 62 5.66 -5.72 9.16
CA HIS A 62 6.61 -6.17 10.18
C HIS A 62 5.89 -6.80 11.40
N ASN A 63 4.79 -6.20 11.84
CA ASN A 63 4.00 -6.72 12.97
C ASN A 63 3.26 -8.02 12.61
N SER A 64 2.75 -8.13 11.38
CA SER A 64 2.08 -9.35 10.89
C SER A 64 3.01 -10.56 10.86
N ALA A 65 4.29 -10.35 10.50
CA ALA A 65 5.32 -11.41 10.51
C ALA A 65 5.70 -11.87 11.93
N SER A 66 5.44 -11.04 12.94
CA SER A 66 5.70 -11.36 14.35
C SER A 66 4.59 -12.23 14.94
N ILE A 67 3.34 -11.98 14.54
CA ILE A 67 2.16 -12.74 14.99
C ILE A 67 2.17 -14.16 14.40
N SER A 68 2.59 -14.34 13.15
CA SER A 68 2.67 -15.66 12.51
C SER A 68 3.79 -16.57 13.07
N LYS A 69 4.69 -16.05 13.90
CA LYS A 69 5.76 -16.83 14.55
C LYS A 69 5.36 -17.37 15.93
N LEU A 70 4.23 -16.91 16.49
CA LEU A 70 3.74 -17.32 17.81
C LEU A 70 2.60 -18.34 17.73
N THR A 71 2.22 -18.77 16.52
CA THR A 71 1.22 -19.80 16.21
C THR A 71 1.88 -20.92 15.43
#